data_AF-A0A1R1C262-F1
#
_entry.id   AF-A0A1R1C262-F1
#
_cell.length_a   1.000
_cell.length_b   1.000
_cell.length_c   1.000
_cell.angle_alpha   90.00
_cell.angle_beta   90.00
_cell.angle_gamma   90.00
#
_symmetry.space_group_name_H-M   'P 1'
#
loop_
_entity.id
_entity.type
_entity.pdbx_description
1 polymer ?
#
loop_
_entity_poly.entity_id
_entity_poly.type
_entity_poly.pdbx_seq_one_letter_code
_entity_poly.pdbx_strand_id
1 'polypeptide(L)'
;MIKSMRTTEGFTLHMQWIEQFVKEAEQALELENVRTTAQTVLFYAGMHVQIEKQQAAASQDHQLNGSHQAGSSQTETTNDWLLAPEEEVVKAALEITAESFHPLLKLSLQTVIEDEERLLTLEERTYIHSYASRYISQIKEKVNQFGTYWLH
;
A
#
# COMPACT_ATOMS: atom_id res chain seq x y z
N MET A 1 11.14 32.50 -11.25
CA MET A 1 11.32 31.07 -11.59
C MET A 1 11.71 30.32 -10.32
N ILE A 2 10.73 29.93 -9.49
CA ILE A 2 10.94 29.12 -8.27
C ILE A 2 9.73 28.18 -8.18
N LYS A 3 9.77 27.06 -8.89
CA LYS A 3 8.68 26.05 -8.79
C LYS A 3 9.15 24.60 -8.95
N SER A 4 10.45 24.35 -9.14
CA SER A 4 10.95 23.01 -9.48
C SER A 4 11.74 22.31 -8.37
N MET A 5 12.00 22.95 -7.21
CA MET A 5 12.82 22.36 -6.14
C MET A 5 12.02 21.75 -4.98
N ARG A 6 10.75 22.16 -4.78
CA ARG A 6 9.90 21.63 -3.69
C ARG A 6 9.44 20.17 -3.90
N THR A 7 9.41 19.69 -5.14
CA THR A 7 8.92 18.34 -5.46
C THR A 7 9.94 17.26 -5.15
N THR A 8 11.24 17.54 -5.33
CA THR A 8 12.31 16.57 -5.08
C THR A 8 12.50 16.31 -3.59
N GLU A 9 12.53 17.36 -2.76
CA GLU A 9 12.67 17.21 -1.31
C GLU A 9 11.47 16.50 -0.66
N GLY A 10 10.24 16.82 -1.10
CA GLY A 10 9.04 16.14 -0.61
C GLY A 10 9.00 14.65 -0.98
N PHE A 11 9.44 14.31 -2.19
CA PHE A 11 9.55 12.92 -2.65
C PHE A 11 10.63 12.14 -1.90
N THR A 12 11.79 12.76 -1.63
CA THR A 12 12.86 12.14 -0.83
C THR A 12 12.43 11.89 0.61
N LEU A 13 11.73 12.85 1.23
CA LEU A 13 11.22 12.70 2.60
C LEU A 13 10.18 11.57 2.68
N HIS A 14 9.30 11.48 1.68
CA HIS A 14 8.29 10.42 1.58
C HIS A 14 8.96 9.04 1.43
N MET A 15 9.99 8.91 0.59
CA MET A 15 10.76 7.67 0.48
C MET A 15 11.50 7.31 1.77
N GLN A 16 12.11 8.26 2.47
CA GLN A 16 12.77 8.00 3.75
C GLN A 16 11.79 7.51 4.81
N TRP A 17 10.56 8.05 4.82
CA TRP A 17 9.51 7.58 5.72
C TRP A 17 9.07 6.16 5.40
N ILE A 18 8.89 5.83 4.11
CA ILE A 18 8.60 4.47 3.65
C ILE A 18 9.73 3.51 4.08
N GLU A 19 10.99 3.85 3.82
CA GLU A 19 12.14 3.02 4.18
C GLU A 19 12.24 2.77 5.69
N GLN A 20 12.03 3.81 6.50
CA GLN A 20 12.03 3.70 7.96
C GLN A 20 10.87 2.83 8.46
N PHE A 21 9.67 3.02 7.90
CA PHE A 21 8.51 2.20 8.22
C PHE A 21 8.75 0.72 7.88
N VAL A 22 9.30 0.43 6.69
CA VAL A 22 9.62 -0.94 6.28
C VAL A 22 10.61 -1.59 7.24
N LYS A 23 11.62 -0.86 7.69
CA LYS A 23 12.62 -1.37 8.64
C LYS A 23 12.02 -1.65 10.02
N GLU A 24 11.19 -0.74 10.54
CA GLU A 24 10.50 -0.92 11.83
C GLU A 24 9.48 -2.06 11.76
N ALA A 25 8.79 -2.20 10.63
CA ALA A 25 7.87 -3.28 10.35
C ALA A 25 8.54 -4.66 10.29
N GLU A 26 9.73 -4.76 9.68
CA GLU A 26 10.54 -5.98 9.68
C GLU A 26 10.96 -6.37 11.10
N GLN A 27 11.38 -5.41 11.92
CA GLN A 27 11.70 -5.66 13.33
C GLN A 27 10.47 -6.04 14.15
N ALA A 28 9.30 -5.48 13.84
CA ALA A 28 8.06 -5.83 14.52
C ALA A 28 7.55 -7.24 14.17
N LEU A 29 7.79 -7.69 12.93
CA LEU A 29 7.60 -9.09 12.54
C LEU A 29 8.51 -10.03 13.34
N GLU A 30 9.75 -9.61 13.63
CA GLU A 30 10.70 -10.36 14.47
C GLU A 30 10.32 -10.36 15.96
N LEU A 31 9.62 -9.31 16.43
CA LEU A 31 9.20 -9.15 17.83
C LEU A 31 7.77 -9.66 18.13
N GLU A 32 7.09 -10.28 17.16
CA GLU A 32 5.75 -10.87 17.28
C GLU A 32 4.66 -9.92 17.84
N ASN A 33 4.76 -8.60 17.59
CA ASN A 33 3.66 -7.70 17.93
C ASN A 33 2.55 -7.83 16.87
N VAL A 34 1.40 -8.38 17.26
CA VAL A 34 0.30 -8.71 16.33
C VAL A 34 -0.27 -7.44 15.73
N ARG A 35 -0.46 -6.39 16.55
CA ARG A 35 -0.97 -5.11 16.06
C ARG A 35 -0.03 -4.45 15.06
N THR A 36 1.25 -4.36 15.37
CA THR A 36 2.23 -3.75 14.46
C THR A 36 2.36 -4.58 13.17
N THR A 37 2.24 -5.91 13.27
CA THR A 37 2.18 -6.79 12.10
C THR A 37 0.95 -6.50 11.25
N ALA A 38 -0.23 -6.36 11.86
CA ALA A 38 -1.46 -5.99 11.16
C ALA A 38 -1.35 -4.62 10.48
N GLN A 39 -0.83 -3.60 11.18
CA GLN A 39 -0.58 -2.27 10.61
C GLN A 39 0.37 -2.34 9.41
N THR A 40 1.41 -3.16 9.51
CA THR A 40 2.33 -3.40 8.39
C THR A 40 1.61 -4.01 7.20
N VAL A 41 0.78 -5.04 7.42
CA VAL A 41 -0.01 -5.65 6.35
C VAL A 41 -0.91 -4.61 5.66
N LEU A 42 -1.58 -3.74 6.44
CA LEU A 42 -2.45 -2.70 5.89
C LEU A 42 -1.66 -1.63 5.13
N PHE A 43 -0.48 -1.25 5.60
CA PHE A 43 0.41 -0.35 4.88
C PHE A 43 0.82 -0.91 3.51
N TYR A 44 1.24 -2.17 3.46
CA TYR A 44 1.56 -2.84 2.19
C TYR A 44 0.33 -3.01 1.30
N ALA A 45 -0.87 -3.18 1.86
CA ALA A 45 -2.11 -3.16 1.10
C ALA A 45 -2.35 -1.78 0.46
N GLY A 46 -2.13 -0.69 1.20
CA GLY A 46 -2.19 0.68 0.69
C GLY A 46 -1.20 0.92 -0.45
N MET A 47 0.05 0.47 -0.29
CA MET A 47 1.05 0.52 -1.35
C MET A 47 0.62 -0.25 -2.60
N HIS A 48 0.05 -1.44 -2.44
CA HIS A 48 -0.42 -2.25 -3.55
C HIS A 48 -1.53 -1.54 -4.34
N VAL A 49 -2.51 -0.96 -3.63
CA VAL A 49 -3.59 -0.16 -4.25
C VAL A 49 -3.01 1.06 -4.97
N GLN A 50 -2.10 1.80 -4.32
CA GLN A 50 -1.44 2.97 -4.92
C GLN A 50 -0.80 2.62 -6.27
N ILE A 51 -0.03 1.52 -6.31
CA ILE A 51 0.69 1.09 -7.52
C ILE A 51 -0.28 0.67 -8.63
N GLU A 52 -1.27 -0.17 -8.33
CA GLU A 52 -2.22 -0.66 -9.34
C GLU A 52 -3.06 0.50 -9.91
N LYS A 53 -3.45 1.49 -9.09
CA LYS A 53 -4.17 2.68 -9.56
C LYS A 53 -3.29 3.59 -10.42
N GLN A 54 -2.03 3.80 -10.04
CA GLN A 54 -1.08 4.56 -10.85
C GLN A 54 -0.78 3.89 -12.20
N GLN A 55 -0.68 2.55 -12.23
CA GLN A 55 -0.50 1.78 -13.46
C GLN A 55 -1.71 1.90 -14.40
N ALA A 56 -2.93 1.84 -13.84
CA ALA A 56 -4.15 2.01 -14.62
C ALA A 56 -4.23 3.42 -15.24
N ALA A 57 -3.89 4.47 -14.49
CA ALA A 57 -3.87 5.85 -14.99
C ALA A 57 -2.81 6.05 -16.10
N ALA A 58 -1.58 5.57 -15.90
CA ALA A 58 -0.51 5.67 -16.91
C ALA A 58 -0.85 4.94 -18.22
N SER A 59 -1.60 3.83 -18.14
CA SER A 59 -2.05 3.06 -19.30
C SER A 59 -3.13 3.78 -20.11
N GLN A 60 -3.98 4.60 -19.47
CA GLN A 60 -5.00 5.39 -20.15
C GLN A 60 -4.40 6.58 -20.91
N ASP A 61 -3.39 7.24 -20.35
CA ASP A 61 -2.67 8.34 -21.03
C ASP A 61 -1.94 7.89 -22.30
N HIS A 62 -1.51 6.63 -22.37
CA HIS A 62 -0.87 6.07 -23.57
C HIS A 62 -1.86 5.74 -24.70
N GLN A 63 -3.16 5.59 -24.41
CA GLN A 63 -4.18 5.34 -25.44
C GLN A 63 -4.78 6.65 -26.03
N LEU A 64 -4.70 7.76 -25.31
CA LEU A 64 -5.30 9.04 -25.74
C LEU A 64 -4.42 9.90 -26.66
N ASN A 65 -3.12 9.60 -26.78
CA ASN A 65 -2.23 10.33 -27.69
C ASN A 65 -2.39 10.00 -29.19
N GLY A 66 -3.38 9.17 -29.56
CA GLY A 66 -3.67 8.79 -30.95
C GLY A 66 -4.71 9.64 -31.67
N SER A 67 -5.51 10.47 -30.99
CA SER A 67 -6.60 11.21 -31.65
C SER A 67 -7.05 12.44 -30.87
N HIS A 68 -6.85 13.59 -31.51
CA HIS A 68 -7.41 14.92 -31.28
C HIS A 68 -8.47 15.15 -30.16
N GLN A 69 -8.13 16.15 -29.34
CA GLN A 69 -8.97 17.19 -28.74
C GLN A 69 -9.92 16.89 -27.56
N ALA A 70 -9.75 17.78 -26.58
CA ALA A 70 -10.76 18.43 -25.74
C ALA A 70 -11.37 17.64 -24.57
N GLY A 71 -11.02 18.09 -23.37
CA GLY A 71 -12.00 18.27 -22.30
C GLY A 71 -12.22 17.08 -21.37
N SER A 72 -11.22 16.75 -20.56
CA SER A 72 -11.46 16.49 -19.13
C SER A 72 -10.12 16.46 -18.39
N SER A 73 -9.68 17.64 -17.96
CA SER A 73 -8.85 17.71 -16.76
C SER A 73 -9.76 17.39 -15.57
N GLN A 74 -10.25 16.15 -15.47
CA GLN A 74 -10.49 15.58 -14.16
C GLN A 74 -9.10 15.44 -13.58
N THR A 75 -8.70 16.44 -12.79
CA THR A 75 -7.76 16.23 -11.70
C THR A 75 -8.30 15.06 -10.90
N GLU A 76 -7.95 13.84 -11.28
CA GLU A 76 -7.83 12.75 -10.34
C GLU A 76 -6.86 13.29 -9.31
N THR A 77 -7.42 13.82 -8.23
CA THR A 77 -6.69 13.91 -6.97
C THR A 77 -6.06 12.54 -6.83
N THR A 78 -4.74 12.47 -7.00
CA THR A 78 -3.93 11.32 -6.62
C THR A 78 -4.22 11.13 -5.14
N ASN A 79 -5.28 10.37 -4.83
CA ASN A 79 -5.62 9.99 -3.49
C ASN A 79 -4.42 9.18 -3.03
N ASP A 80 -3.66 9.76 -2.10
CA ASP A 80 -2.53 9.09 -1.50
C ASP A 80 -3.09 7.95 -0.66
N TRP A 81 -3.11 6.74 -1.23
CA TRP A 81 -3.67 5.56 -0.58
C TRP A 81 -2.90 5.17 0.68
N LEU A 82 -1.70 5.74 0.91
CA LEU A 82 -0.95 5.57 2.15
C LEU A 82 -1.47 6.45 3.29
N LEU A 83 -2.25 7.49 2.96
CA LEU A 83 -2.89 8.39 3.91
C LEU A 83 -4.42 8.17 3.99
N ALA A 84 -4.94 7.22 3.21
CA ALA A 84 -6.36 6.87 3.22
C ALA A 84 -6.71 6.09 4.50
N PRO A 85 -7.97 6.18 4.98
CA PRO A 85 -8.45 5.36 6.09
C PRO A 85 -8.27 3.87 5.80
N GLU A 86 -7.94 3.10 6.84
CA GLU A 86 -7.63 1.67 6.74
C GLU A 86 -8.78 0.87 6.12
N GLU A 87 -10.03 1.24 6.38
CA GLU A 87 -11.22 0.59 5.79
C GLU A 87 -11.29 0.79 4.28
N GLU A 88 -10.95 1.99 3.81
CA GLU A 88 -10.92 2.32 2.38
C GLU A 88 -9.80 1.56 1.67
N VAL A 89 -8.62 1.51 2.31
CA VAL A 89 -7.47 0.73 1.83
C VAL A 89 -7.83 -0.73 1.69
N VAL A 90 -8.43 -1.34 2.71
CA VAL A 90 -8.79 -2.77 2.69
C VAL A 90 -9.86 -3.03 1.65
N LYS A 91 -10.90 -2.19 1.56
CA LYS A 91 -11.93 -2.35 0.54
C LYS A 91 -11.33 -2.34 -0.87
N ALA A 92 -10.48 -1.37 -1.17
CA ALA A 92 -9.81 -1.30 -2.47
C ALA A 92 -8.84 -2.46 -2.69
N ALA A 93 -8.09 -2.87 -1.67
CA ALA A 93 -7.16 -3.99 -1.75
C ALA A 93 -7.88 -5.31 -2.02
N LEU A 94 -9.06 -5.55 -1.46
CA LEU A 94 -9.84 -6.76 -1.71
C LEU A 94 -10.28 -6.91 -3.18
N GLU A 95 -10.43 -5.81 -3.91
CA GLU A 95 -10.79 -5.83 -5.34
C GLU A 95 -9.63 -6.29 -6.24
N ILE A 96 -8.38 -6.07 -5.82
CA ILE A 96 -7.17 -6.31 -6.64
C ILE A 96 -6.31 -7.47 -6.13
N THR A 97 -6.50 -7.88 -4.88
CA THR A 97 -5.68 -8.91 -4.24
C THR A 97 -6.35 -10.28 -4.39
N ALA A 98 -5.54 -11.33 -4.56
CA ALA A 98 -6.04 -12.70 -4.60
C ALA A 98 -6.86 -13.04 -3.33
N GLU A 99 -7.95 -13.78 -3.52
CA GLU A 99 -8.90 -14.16 -2.45
C GLU A 99 -8.23 -14.86 -1.26
N SER A 100 -7.11 -15.57 -1.50
CA SER A 100 -6.32 -16.23 -0.46
C SER A 100 -5.78 -15.28 0.61
N PHE A 101 -5.63 -13.99 0.32
CA PHE A 101 -5.17 -12.97 1.26
C PHE A 101 -6.32 -12.15 1.87
N HIS A 102 -7.55 -12.33 1.41
CA HIS A 102 -8.70 -11.58 1.93
C HIS A 102 -8.92 -11.79 3.44
N PRO A 103 -8.78 -13.01 3.99
CA PRO A 103 -8.90 -13.20 5.43
C PRO A 103 -7.84 -12.43 6.21
N LEU A 104 -6.60 -12.40 5.72
CA LEU A 104 -5.49 -11.65 6.33
C LEU A 104 -5.79 -10.15 6.37
N LEU A 105 -6.29 -9.58 5.26
CA LEU A 105 -6.61 -8.15 5.19
C LEU A 105 -7.74 -7.76 6.14
N LYS A 106 -8.81 -8.56 6.18
CA LYS A 106 -9.96 -8.32 7.08
C LYS A 106 -9.57 -8.44 8.55
N LEU A 107 -8.81 -9.47 8.89
CA LEU A 107 -8.36 -9.71 10.26
C LEU A 107 -7.36 -8.63 10.72
N SER A 108 -6.49 -8.17 9.81
CA SER A 108 -5.58 -7.05 10.09
C SER A 108 -6.35 -5.75 10.33
N LEU A 109 -7.39 -5.47 9.53
CA LEU A 109 -8.27 -4.31 9.73
C LEU A 109 -8.92 -4.33 11.11
N GLN A 110 -9.52 -5.47 11.47
CA GLN A 110 -10.16 -5.66 12.77
C GLN A 110 -9.15 -5.43 13.91
N THR A 111 -7.96 -6.01 13.78
CA THR A 111 -6.87 -5.87 14.77
C THR A 111 -6.47 -4.41 14.99
N VAL A 112 -6.48 -3.59 13.94
CA VAL A 112 -6.07 -2.18 14.01
C VAL A 112 -7.17 -1.28 14.54
N ILE A 113 -8.43 -1.50 14.13
CA ILE A 113 -9.59 -0.69 14.51
C ILE A 113 -10.03 -0.96 15.96
N GLU A 114 -10.07 -2.23 16.38
CA GLU A 114 -10.67 -2.60 17.66
C GLU A 114 -9.78 -2.25 18.87
N ASP A 115 -8.53 -1.81 18.65
CA ASP A 115 -7.55 -1.39 19.68
C ASP A 115 -7.34 -2.38 20.85
N GLU A 116 -7.84 -3.62 20.68
CA GLU A 116 -7.85 -4.65 21.71
C GLU A 116 -7.31 -5.95 21.13
N GLU A 117 -5.98 -6.11 21.16
CA GLU A 117 -5.30 -7.39 20.89
C GLU A 117 -5.93 -8.56 21.65
N ARG A 118 -6.59 -8.30 22.79
CA ARG A 118 -7.25 -9.30 23.65
C ARG A 118 -8.45 -10.00 23.00
N LEU A 119 -9.04 -9.43 21.96
CA LEU A 119 -10.18 -10.01 21.26
C LEU A 119 -9.77 -11.08 20.23
N LEU A 120 -8.49 -11.09 19.83
CA LEU A 120 -7.96 -12.10 18.91
C LEU A 120 -7.65 -13.42 19.63
N THR A 121 -8.18 -14.50 19.08
CA THR A 121 -7.82 -15.86 19.44
C THR A 121 -6.35 -16.14 19.11
N LEU A 122 -5.77 -17.16 19.74
CA LEU A 122 -4.40 -17.58 19.46
C LEU A 122 -4.22 -17.99 17.98
N GLU A 123 -5.25 -18.60 17.38
CA GLU A 123 -5.25 -19.00 15.98
C GLU A 123 -5.20 -17.80 15.05
N GLU A 124 -5.98 -16.75 15.33
CA GLU A 124 -5.99 -15.51 14.55
C GLU A 124 -4.65 -14.78 14.60
N ARG A 125 -4.04 -14.67 15.79
CA ARG A 125 -2.70 -14.09 15.96
C ARG A 125 -1.66 -14.87 15.15
N THR A 126 -1.68 -16.20 15.27
CA THR A 126 -0.77 -17.08 14.54
C THR A 126 -0.96 -16.96 13.03
N TYR A 127 -2.22 -16.82 12.59
CA TYR A 127 -2.57 -16.62 11.19
C TYR A 127 -1.99 -15.32 10.64
N ILE A 128 -2.17 -14.19 11.36
CA ILE A 128 -1.59 -12.90 10.96
C ILE A 128 -0.08 -13.03 10.79
N HIS A 129 0.64 -13.54 11.79
CA HIS A 129 2.10 -13.68 11.69
C HIS A 129 2.54 -14.60 10.55
N SER A 130 1.87 -15.75 10.38
CA SER A 130 2.25 -16.75 9.39
C SER A 130 2.05 -16.27 7.95
N TYR A 131 1.02 -15.44 7.71
CA TYR A 131 0.65 -15.00 6.37
C TYR A 131 1.12 -13.58 6.04
N ALA A 132 1.43 -12.74 7.03
CA ALA A 132 1.93 -11.37 6.84
C ALA A 132 3.21 -11.36 6.00
N SER A 133 4.22 -12.14 6.36
CA SER A 133 5.50 -12.18 5.64
C SER A 133 5.34 -12.59 4.17
N ARG A 134 4.43 -13.54 3.88
CA ARG A 134 4.13 -13.97 2.52
C ARG A 134 3.47 -12.86 1.71
N TYR A 135 2.47 -12.20 2.29
CA TYR A 135 1.78 -11.08 1.65
C TYR A 135 2.73 -9.91 1.38
N ILE A 136 3.49 -9.49 2.40
CA ILE A 136 4.46 -8.39 2.31
C ILE A 136 5.52 -8.67 1.24
N SER A 137 6.06 -9.88 1.20
CA SER A 137 7.07 -10.26 0.20
C SER A 137 6.53 -10.17 -1.23
N GLN A 138 5.28 -10.59 -1.45
CA GLN A 138 4.64 -10.48 -2.76
C GLN A 138 4.43 -9.03 -3.19
N ILE A 139 4.03 -8.15 -2.28
CA ILE A 139 3.87 -6.73 -2.60
C ILE A 139 5.24 -6.07 -2.84
N LYS A 140 6.27 -6.37 -2.02
CA LYS A 140 7.64 -5.90 -2.26
C LYS A 140 8.15 -6.27 -3.66
N GLU A 141 7.89 -7.49 -4.11
CA GLU A 141 8.28 -7.92 -5.46
C GLU A 141 7.59 -7.07 -6.54
N LYS A 142 6.28 -6.82 -6.41
CA LYS A 142 5.53 -5.93 -7.31
C LYS A 142 6.05 -4.49 -7.29
N VAL A 143 6.36 -3.95 -6.11
CA VAL A 143 6.91 -2.61 -5.93
C VAL A 143 8.28 -2.49 -6.60
N ASN A 144 9.16 -3.47 -6.40
CA ASN A 144 10.47 -3.49 -7.02
C ASN A 144 10.38 -3.54 -8.55
N GLN A 145 9.49 -4.37 -9.10
CA GLN A 145 9.24 -4.43 -10.54
C GLN A 145 8.79 -3.07 -11.09
N PHE A 146 7.90 -2.37 -10.38
CA PHE A 146 7.44 -1.03 -10.76
C PHE A 146 8.53 0.04 -10.63
N GLY A 147 9.34 0.00 -9.58
CA GLY A 147 10.46 0.92 -9.36
C GLY A 147 11.49 0.85 -10.50
N THR A 148 11.78 -0.34 -11.03
CA THR A 148 12.61 -0.50 -12.24
C THR A 148 12.02 0.15 -13.49
N TYR A 149 10.70 0.28 -13.59
CA TYR A 149 10.00 0.88 -14.73
C TYR A 149 9.98 2.41 -14.69
N TRP A 150 10.20 3.02 -13.52
CA TRP A 150 10.27 4.48 -13.33
C TRP A 150 11.69 5.04 -13.37
N LEU A 151 12.71 4.20 -13.17
CA LEU A 151 14.13 4.58 -13.21
C LEU A 151 14.78 4.45 -14.59
N HIS A 152 14.04 3.94 -15.59
CA HIS A 152 14.46 3.81 -16.99
C HIS A 152 13.53 4.60 -17.91
#